data_AF-A0A7X6PZH7-F1
#
_entry.id   AF-A0A7X6PZH7-F1
#
_cell.length_a   1.000
_cell.length_b   1.000
_cell.length_c   1.000
_cell.angle_alpha   90.00
_cell.angle_beta   90.00
_cell.angle_gamma   90.00
#
_symmetry.space_group_name_H-M   'P 1'
#
loop_
_entity.id
_entity.type
_entity.pdbx_description
1 polymer ?
#
loop_
_entity_poly.entity_id
_entity_poly.type
_entity_poly.pdbx_seq_one_letter_code
_entity_poly.pdbx_strand_id
1 'polypeptide(L)'
;MARTIQKFLHKYHKQSLIKKPFLRDAQSKENFVNQHGLVFKVQDEMDAILLDVYHVSTQNKEALQQAIETTRNNVFDMWEHLTNLQKNHLLQVENQALYDALPHFYYNDQKIYIAFFNELLNSLIDKRPDVFELEQFFKLYKNYLDEIIPVSDYGHLPFASDFSVCELLRVDQDVMFLYHPTVNVVYEIENFNIKRRFPFALKQAPSLAALQDFASLVTYDKLDAIKAWLTSQNVLSLKAQKATLKKAFKKIEEV
;
A
#
# COMPACT_ATOMS: atom_id res chain seq x y z
N MET A 1 -9.21 -32.56 -9.95
CA MET A 1 -10.24 -32.08 -9.00
C MET A 1 -9.57 -31.02 -8.13
N ALA A 2 -10.23 -29.91 -7.76
CA ALA A 2 -9.60 -28.91 -6.90
C ALA A 2 -9.54 -29.48 -5.46
N ARG A 3 -8.34 -29.54 -4.86
CA ARG A 3 -8.15 -30.04 -3.49
C ARG A 3 -8.26 -28.95 -2.43
N THR A 4 -8.04 -27.68 -2.83
CA THR A 4 -8.07 -26.51 -1.94
C THR A 4 -9.13 -25.48 -2.39
N ILE A 5 -9.58 -24.61 -1.47
CA ILE A 5 -10.47 -23.48 -1.77
C ILE A 5 -9.80 -22.54 -2.76
N GLN A 6 -8.53 -22.22 -2.59
CA GLN A 6 -7.77 -21.40 -3.53
C GLN A 6 -7.79 -21.98 -4.95
N LYS A 7 -7.50 -23.28 -5.12
CA LYS A 7 -7.53 -23.95 -6.43
C LYS A 7 -8.93 -23.93 -7.04
N PHE A 8 -9.97 -24.03 -6.20
CA PHE A 8 -11.35 -23.89 -6.65
C PHE A 8 -11.62 -22.48 -7.18
N LEU A 9 -11.30 -21.43 -6.42
CA LEU A 9 -11.51 -20.04 -6.84
C LEU A 9 -10.71 -19.72 -8.10
N HIS A 10 -9.43 -20.08 -8.15
CA HIS A 10 -8.56 -19.89 -9.32
C HIS A 10 -9.06 -20.58 -10.59
N LYS A 11 -9.85 -21.66 -10.47
CA LYS A 11 -10.42 -22.34 -11.63
C LYS A 11 -11.46 -21.47 -12.32
N TYR A 12 -12.25 -20.73 -11.56
CA TYR A 12 -13.40 -19.96 -12.06
C TYR A 12 -13.12 -18.47 -12.18
N HIS A 13 -12.17 -17.95 -11.41
CA HIS A 13 -11.84 -16.54 -11.27
C HIS A 13 -10.36 -16.37 -11.63
N LYS A 14 -10.05 -15.47 -12.57
CA LYS A 14 -8.72 -15.31 -13.20
C LYS A 14 -8.12 -13.90 -13.04
N GLN A 15 -8.70 -13.10 -12.14
CA GLN A 15 -8.30 -11.74 -11.82
C GLN A 15 -6.82 -11.70 -11.39
N SER A 16 -6.12 -10.65 -11.80
CA SER A 16 -4.69 -10.49 -11.51
C SER A 16 -4.26 -9.06 -11.78
N LEU A 17 -3.40 -8.51 -10.92
CA LEU A 17 -2.89 -7.13 -11.04
C LEU A 17 -1.91 -6.96 -12.21
N ILE A 18 -1.20 -8.03 -12.56
CA ILE A 18 -0.23 -8.05 -13.67
C ILE A 18 -0.89 -8.32 -15.04
N LYS A 19 -2.23 -8.28 -15.13
CA LYS A 19 -2.97 -8.46 -16.39
C LYS A 19 -3.69 -7.20 -16.80
N LYS A 20 -3.97 -7.07 -18.10
CA LYS A 20 -4.85 -6.00 -18.61
C LYS A 20 -6.25 -6.14 -18.00
N PRO A 21 -6.91 -5.03 -17.61
CA PRO A 21 -6.51 -3.63 -17.80
C PRO A 21 -5.58 -3.05 -16.72
N PHE A 22 -5.46 -3.68 -15.56
CA PHE A 22 -4.75 -3.17 -14.37
C PHE A 22 -3.28 -2.82 -14.64
N LEU A 23 -2.65 -3.57 -15.56
CA LEU A 23 -1.28 -3.30 -15.98
C LEU A 23 -1.06 -1.87 -16.52
N ARG A 24 -2.06 -1.23 -17.15
CA ARG A 24 -1.91 0.14 -17.67
C ARG A 24 -1.81 1.18 -16.56
N ASP A 25 -2.64 1.02 -15.52
CA ASP A 25 -2.60 1.88 -14.34
C ASP A 25 -1.26 1.73 -13.60
N ALA A 26 -0.85 0.48 -13.39
CA ALA A 26 0.46 0.16 -12.81
C ALA A 26 1.61 0.77 -13.62
N GLN A 27 1.59 0.69 -14.96
CA GLN A 27 2.62 1.32 -15.80
C GLN A 27 2.67 2.84 -15.64
N SER A 28 1.52 3.50 -15.51
CA SER A 28 1.47 4.95 -15.29
C SER A 28 2.08 5.34 -13.95
N LYS A 29 1.72 4.61 -12.88
CA LYS A 29 2.27 4.81 -11.53
C LYS A 29 3.77 4.52 -11.48
N GLU A 30 4.22 3.44 -12.12
CA GLU A 30 5.63 3.07 -12.19
C GLU A 30 6.46 4.14 -12.91
N ASN A 31 5.95 4.70 -14.02
CA ASN A 31 6.62 5.80 -14.71
C ASN A 31 6.73 7.05 -13.83
N PHE A 32 5.68 7.38 -13.07
CA PHE A 32 5.70 8.51 -12.14
C PHE A 32 6.71 8.29 -11.01
N VAL A 33 6.67 7.12 -10.37
CA VAL A 33 7.61 6.75 -9.29
C VAL A 33 9.06 6.81 -9.75
N ASN A 34 9.33 6.45 -11.01
CA ASN A 34 10.67 6.37 -11.57
C ASN A 34 11.13 7.63 -12.32
N GLN A 35 10.39 8.74 -12.26
CA GLN A 35 10.68 9.91 -13.10
C GLN A 35 12.06 10.56 -12.82
N HIS A 36 12.59 10.37 -11.61
CA HIS A 36 13.89 10.91 -11.18
C HIS A 36 14.97 9.83 -11.00
N GLY A 37 14.71 8.60 -11.47
CA GLY A 37 15.60 7.46 -11.33
C GLY A 37 14.83 6.17 -11.04
N LEU A 38 15.49 5.01 -11.16
CA LEU A 38 14.83 3.74 -10.91
C LEU A 38 14.66 3.52 -9.40
N VAL A 39 13.48 3.86 -8.89
CA VAL A 39 13.04 3.68 -7.50
C VAL A 39 12.41 2.30 -7.31
N PHE A 40 11.55 1.89 -8.25
CA PHE A 40 10.74 0.69 -8.09
C PHE A 40 10.39 0.04 -9.44
N LYS A 41 10.23 -1.29 -9.49
CA LYS A 41 9.86 -1.99 -10.72
C LYS A 41 8.87 -3.11 -10.42
N VAL A 42 7.79 -3.17 -11.19
CA VAL A 42 6.79 -4.23 -11.02
C VAL A 42 7.22 -5.49 -11.75
N GLN A 43 7.46 -6.58 -11.01
CA GLN A 43 7.74 -7.90 -11.57
C GLN A 43 6.62 -8.89 -11.27
N ASP A 44 6.00 -8.77 -10.09
CA ASP A 44 4.91 -9.62 -9.66
C ASP A 44 3.71 -8.84 -9.07
N GLU A 45 2.75 -9.56 -8.50
CA GLU A 45 1.56 -8.95 -7.92
C GLU A 45 1.81 -8.31 -6.56
N MET A 46 2.80 -8.77 -5.79
CA MET A 46 3.18 -8.10 -4.56
C MET A 46 3.80 -6.76 -4.89
N ASP A 47 4.66 -6.70 -5.90
CA ASP A 47 5.21 -5.44 -6.38
C ASP A 47 4.10 -4.50 -6.85
N ALA A 48 3.09 -5.03 -7.55
CA ALA A 48 1.95 -4.22 -7.98
C ALA A 48 1.15 -3.65 -6.79
N ILE A 49 1.06 -4.37 -5.66
CA ILE A 49 0.46 -3.87 -4.42
C ILE A 49 1.35 -2.80 -3.77
N LEU A 50 2.65 -3.04 -3.70
CA LEU A 50 3.63 -2.10 -3.15
C LEU A 50 3.76 -0.82 -3.98
N LEU A 51 3.54 -0.90 -5.29
CA LEU A 51 3.63 0.24 -6.18
C LEU A 51 2.73 1.40 -5.74
N ASP A 52 1.55 1.12 -5.17
CA ASP A 52 0.70 2.19 -4.63
C ASP A 52 1.40 2.92 -3.47
N VAL A 53 2.07 2.18 -2.59
CA VAL A 53 2.81 2.75 -1.46
C VAL A 53 3.95 3.63 -1.95
N TYR A 54 4.70 3.17 -2.94
CA TYR A 54 5.74 3.97 -3.59
C TYR A 54 5.16 5.19 -4.29
N HIS A 55 4.02 5.05 -4.97
CA HIS A 55 3.36 6.14 -5.67
C HIS A 55 2.92 7.25 -4.72
N VAL A 56 2.17 6.91 -3.66
CA VAL A 56 1.75 7.89 -2.64
C VAL A 56 2.96 8.53 -1.95
N SER A 57 3.98 7.75 -1.63
CA SER A 57 5.23 8.26 -1.05
C SER A 57 5.94 9.27 -1.96
N THR A 58 5.98 9.01 -3.27
CA THR A 58 6.54 9.94 -4.27
C THR A 58 5.69 11.21 -4.39
N GLN A 59 4.35 11.10 -4.38
CA GLN A 59 3.45 12.25 -4.38
C GLN A 59 3.65 13.13 -3.13
N ASN A 60 3.70 12.52 -1.94
CA ASN A 60 3.96 13.22 -0.68
C ASN A 60 5.32 13.93 -0.73
N LYS A 61 6.37 13.25 -1.19
CA LYS A 61 7.71 13.83 -1.35
C LYS A 61 7.68 15.08 -2.22
N GLU A 62 7.07 15.00 -3.39
CA GLU A 62 7.00 16.13 -4.34
C GLU A 62 6.17 17.29 -3.80
N ALA A 63 5.03 17.00 -3.16
CA ALA A 63 4.20 18.01 -2.54
C ALA A 63 4.97 18.76 -1.43
N LEU A 64 5.65 18.03 -0.54
CA LEU A 64 6.45 18.61 0.54
C LEU A 64 7.61 19.43 0.00
N GLN A 65 8.32 18.92 -1.03
CA GLN A 65 9.40 19.66 -1.68
C GLN A 65 8.91 20.99 -2.25
N GLN A 66 7.84 20.93 -3.05
CA GLN A 66 7.29 22.09 -3.73
C GLN A 66 6.80 23.13 -2.73
N ALA A 67 6.20 22.69 -1.62
CA ALA A 67 5.75 23.57 -0.55
C ALA A 67 6.91 24.31 0.12
N ILE A 68 7.98 23.59 0.47
CA ILE A 68 9.19 24.19 1.05
C ILE A 68 9.83 25.20 0.09
N GLU A 69 9.99 24.85 -1.18
CA GLU A 69 10.55 25.75 -2.21
C GLU A 69 9.66 26.99 -2.41
N THR A 70 8.34 26.82 -2.40
CA THR A 70 7.38 27.92 -2.55
C THR A 70 7.46 28.88 -1.36
N THR A 71 7.43 28.36 -0.12
CA THR A 71 7.57 29.19 1.08
C THR A 71 8.88 29.98 1.04
N ARG A 72 10.00 29.31 0.73
CA ARG A 72 11.31 29.96 0.62
C ARG A 72 11.32 31.09 -0.41
N ASN A 73 10.76 30.85 -1.59
CA ASN A 73 10.70 31.86 -2.65
C ASN A 73 9.81 33.05 -2.29
N ASN A 74 8.73 32.84 -1.52
CA ASN A 74 7.84 33.91 -1.07
C ASN A 74 8.52 34.88 -0.08
N VAL A 75 9.54 34.42 0.64
CA VAL A 75 10.30 35.24 1.60
C VAL A 75 11.77 35.37 1.21
N PHE A 76 12.09 35.24 -0.07
CA PHE A 76 13.46 35.18 -0.59
C PHE A 76 14.36 36.31 -0.06
N ASP A 77 13.87 37.54 -0.05
CA ASP A 77 14.62 38.73 0.38
C ASP A 77 15.05 38.70 1.86
N MET A 78 14.28 38.01 2.71
CA MET A 78 14.58 37.90 4.14
C MET A 78 15.15 36.53 4.54
N TRP A 79 15.12 35.55 3.64
CA TRP A 79 15.45 34.17 3.93
C TRP A 79 16.88 34.00 4.47
N GLU A 80 17.86 34.69 3.87
CA GLU A 80 19.27 34.67 4.29
C GLU A 80 19.51 35.33 5.66
N HIS A 81 18.53 36.10 6.15
CA HIS A 81 18.60 36.76 7.47
C HIS A 81 17.90 35.96 8.57
N LEU A 82 17.21 34.87 8.24
CA LEU A 82 16.55 33.99 9.21
C LEU A 82 17.55 32.98 9.78
N THR A 83 17.50 32.79 11.09
CA THR A 83 18.16 31.65 11.75
C THR A 83 17.48 30.33 11.36
N ASN A 84 18.20 29.21 11.45
CA ASN A 84 17.66 27.86 11.20
C ASN A 84 16.38 27.57 12.00
N LEU A 85 16.30 28.02 13.25
CA LEU A 85 15.11 27.87 14.07
C LEU A 85 13.91 28.64 13.49
N GLN A 86 14.14 29.87 13.03
CA GLN A 86 13.10 30.70 12.40
C GLN A 86 12.67 30.14 11.05
N LYS A 87 13.61 29.65 10.22
CA LYS A 87 13.31 28.99 8.95
C LYS A 87 12.40 27.78 9.16
N ASN A 88 12.77 26.89 10.08
CA ASN A 88 11.96 25.71 10.39
C ASN A 88 10.58 26.10 10.93
N HIS A 89 10.50 27.06 11.85
CA HIS A 89 9.21 27.52 12.36
C HIS A 89 8.32 28.11 11.25
N LEU A 90 8.88 28.94 10.37
CA LEU A 90 8.16 29.49 9.23
C LEU A 90 7.66 28.39 8.30
N LEU A 91 8.54 27.45 7.92
CA LEU A 91 8.17 26.32 7.06
C LEU A 91 7.06 25.46 7.67
N GLN A 92 7.08 25.25 8.98
CA GLN A 92 6.01 24.53 9.69
C GLN A 92 4.69 25.29 9.63
N VAL A 93 4.69 26.58 9.99
CA VAL A 93 3.46 27.38 10.03
C VAL A 93 2.82 27.52 8.65
N GLU A 94 3.62 27.84 7.63
CA GLU A 94 3.11 28.06 6.27
C GLU A 94 2.60 26.78 5.62
N ASN A 95 3.19 25.63 5.95
CA ASN A 95 2.87 24.35 5.30
C ASN A 95 2.02 23.42 6.19
N GLN A 96 1.62 23.83 7.40
CA GLN A 96 0.91 22.97 8.36
C GLN A 96 -0.31 22.28 7.75
N ALA A 97 -1.13 23.03 6.98
CA ALA A 97 -2.32 22.49 6.34
C ALA A 97 -1.99 21.38 5.34
N LEU A 98 -0.85 21.46 4.65
CA LEU A 98 -0.37 20.39 3.79
C LEU A 98 0.06 19.17 4.62
N TYR A 99 0.89 19.36 5.65
CA TYR A 99 1.35 18.28 6.52
C TYR A 99 0.20 17.49 7.17
N ASP A 100 -0.90 18.17 7.52
CA ASP A 100 -2.08 17.54 8.10
C ASP A 100 -2.94 16.81 7.06
N ALA A 101 -2.90 17.24 5.79
CA ALA A 101 -3.68 16.65 4.71
C ALA A 101 -2.99 15.45 4.03
N LEU A 102 -1.67 15.33 4.11
CA LEU A 102 -0.94 14.24 3.48
C LEU A 102 -1.13 12.92 4.25
N PRO A 103 -1.28 11.78 3.53
CA PRO A 103 -1.23 10.45 4.13
C PRO A 103 0.07 10.27 4.94
N HIS A 104 -0.05 9.80 6.17
CA HIS A 104 1.08 9.54 7.04
C HIS A 104 0.75 8.45 8.06
N PHE A 105 1.78 7.81 8.60
CA PHE A 105 1.67 6.88 9.73
C PHE A 105 2.75 7.17 10.77
N TYR A 106 2.64 6.55 11.94
CA TYR A 106 3.65 6.67 12.99
C TYR A 106 4.49 5.39 13.06
N TYR A 107 5.80 5.55 13.15
CA TYR A 107 6.76 4.48 13.43
C TYR A 107 7.84 5.00 14.36
N ASN A 108 8.09 4.32 15.48
CA ASN A 108 9.04 4.76 16.52
C ASN A 108 8.86 6.25 16.91
N ASP A 109 7.61 6.65 17.14
CA ASP A 109 7.19 8.03 17.47
C ASP A 109 7.55 9.10 16.42
N GLN A 110 7.93 8.69 15.21
CA GLN A 110 8.12 9.59 14.07
C GLN A 110 6.95 9.49 13.10
N LYS A 111 6.52 10.64 12.57
CA LYS A 111 5.60 10.68 11.43
C LYS A 111 6.35 10.27 10.16
N ILE A 112 5.81 9.32 9.43
CA ILE A 112 6.32 8.83 8.16
C ILE A 112 5.38 9.28 7.06
N TYR A 113 5.86 10.20 6.24
CA TYR A 113 5.17 10.71 5.04
C TYR A 113 5.61 9.98 3.78
N ILE A 114 6.82 9.42 3.78
CA ILE A 114 7.45 8.75 2.64
C ILE A 114 7.91 7.37 3.11
N ALA A 115 7.18 6.33 2.72
CA ALA A 115 7.36 4.97 3.24
C ALA A 115 8.61 4.25 2.71
N PHE A 116 9.26 4.78 1.67
CA PHE A 116 10.54 4.28 1.19
C PHE A 116 11.73 5.02 1.80
N PHE A 117 11.52 5.99 2.68
CA PHE A 117 12.57 6.63 3.48
C PHE A 117 12.57 6.10 4.89
N ASN A 118 13.73 6.10 5.54
CA ASN A 118 13.84 5.78 6.97
C ASN A 118 13.23 6.87 7.87
N GLU A 119 13.16 6.57 9.16
CA GLU A 119 12.64 7.47 10.20
C GLU A 119 13.40 8.79 10.27
N LEU A 120 14.73 8.74 10.10
CA LEU A 120 15.58 9.91 10.21
C LEU A 120 15.25 10.92 9.12
N LEU A 121 15.15 10.49 7.87
CA LEU A 121 14.79 11.35 6.74
C LEU A 121 13.39 11.91 6.88
N ASN A 122 12.42 11.09 7.27
CA ASN A 122 11.06 11.57 7.52
C ASN A 122 11.04 12.60 8.67
N SER A 123 11.81 12.39 9.73
CA SER A 123 11.94 13.36 10.83
C SER A 123 12.64 14.65 10.40
N LEU A 124 13.59 14.60 9.46
CA LEU A 124 14.21 15.81 8.93
C LEU A 124 13.20 16.61 8.11
N ILE A 125 12.39 15.94 7.28
CA ILE A 125 11.31 16.59 6.52
C ILE A 125 10.27 17.19 7.46
N ASP A 126 9.80 16.43 8.44
CA ASP A 126 8.75 16.83 9.38
C ASP A 126 9.20 17.92 10.36
N LYS A 127 10.45 17.92 10.85
CA LYS A 127 10.86 18.80 11.97
C LYS A 127 11.93 19.82 11.63
N ARG A 128 12.79 19.51 10.65
CA ARG A 128 13.96 20.33 10.30
C ARG A 128 14.16 20.45 8.78
N PRO A 129 13.14 20.88 8.02
CA PRO A 129 13.23 20.95 6.56
C PRO A 129 14.31 21.93 6.06
N ASP A 130 14.76 22.89 6.87
CA ASP A 130 15.87 23.78 6.52
C ASP A 130 17.21 23.06 6.30
N VAL A 131 17.39 21.88 6.91
CA VAL A 131 18.63 21.09 6.80
C VAL A 131 18.95 20.76 5.34
N PHE A 132 17.93 20.66 4.51
CA PHE A 132 18.06 20.37 3.09
C PHE A 132 18.65 21.51 2.25
N GLU A 133 18.90 22.69 2.84
CA GLU A 133 19.69 23.75 2.19
C GLU A 133 21.19 23.45 2.17
N LEU A 134 21.65 22.65 3.13
CA LEU A 134 23.05 22.27 3.21
C LEU A 134 23.37 21.31 2.06
N GLU A 135 24.44 21.57 1.33
CA GLU A 135 24.81 20.82 0.12
C GLU A 135 24.88 19.29 0.33
N GLN A 136 25.28 18.86 1.53
CA GLN A 136 25.33 17.44 1.92
C GLN A 136 23.95 16.78 2.04
N PHE A 137 22.91 17.53 2.44
CA PHE A 137 21.54 17.04 2.58
C PHE A 137 20.68 17.39 1.37
N PHE A 138 21.00 18.44 0.61
CA PHE A 138 20.33 18.78 -0.64
C PHE A 138 20.40 17.63 -1.67
N LYS A 139 21.50 16.85 -1.65
CA LYS A 139 21.63 15.63 -2.45
C LYS A 139 20.56 14.59 -2.12
N LEU A 140 20.08 14.54 -0.87
CA LEU A 140 19.01 13.64 -0.43
C LEU A 140 17.63 14.07 -0.94
N TYR A 141 17.48 15.24 -1.55
CA TYR A 141 16.25 15.65 -2.23
C TYR A 141 16.20 15.17 -3.69
N LYS A 142 17.35 15.19 -4.38
CA LYS A 142 17.44 14.90 -5.82
C LYS A 142 17.98 13.51 -6.14
N ASN A 143 18.92 13.02 -5.33
CA ASN A 143 19.64 11.75 -5.49
C ASN A 143 19.42 10.85 -4.26
N TYR A 144 18.15 10.63 -3.92
CA TYR A 144 17.73 9.90 -2.72
C TYR A 144 17.72 8.37 -2.87
N LEU A 145 18.13 7.86 -4.03
CA LEU A 145 18.02 6.44 -4.35
C LEU A 145 18.81 5.55 -3.38
N ASP A 146 19.95 6.03 -2.89
CA ASP A 146 20.81 5.31 -1.95
C ASP A 146 20.24 5.24 -0.53
N GLU A 147 19.23 6.08 -0.23
CA GLU A 147 18.56 6.14 1.07
C GLU A 147 17.23 5.41 1.09
N ILE A 148 16.87 4.76 -0.02
CA ILE A 148 15.63 3.99 -0.11
C ILE A 148 15.77 2.76 0.78
N ILE A 149 14.84 2.62 1.71
CA ILE A 149 14.68 1.40 2.50
C ILE A 149 13.53 0.54 1.96
N PRO A 150 13.57 -0.77 2.17
CA PRO A 150 12.42 -1.62 1.90
C PRO A 150 11.20 -1.17 2.72
N VAL A 151 10.05 -1.00 2.06
CA VAL A 151 8.76 -0.73 2.72
C VAL A 151 8.43 -1.80 3.78
N SER A 152 8.99 -3.01 3.63
CA SER A 152 8.84 -4.08 4.61
C SER A 152 9.29 -3.74 6.02
N ASP A 153 10.20 -2.78 6.18
CA ASP A 153 10.71 -2.34 7.48
C ASP A 153 9.60 -1.69 8.33
N TYR A 154 8.59 -1.11 7.67
CA TYR A 154 7.40 -0.54 8.31
C TYR A 154 6.24 -1.53 8.47
N GLY A 155 6.38 -2.77 7.99
CA GLY A 155 5.35 -3.80 8.09
C GLY A 155 4.01 -3.37 7.47
N HIS A 156 2.92 -3.57 8.19
CA HIS A 156 1.57 -3.31 7.68
C HIS A 156 1.15 -1.84 7.72
N LEU A 157 1.92 -0.96 8.38
CA LEU A 157 1.51 0.42 8.68
C LEU A 157 1.14 1.24 7.44
N PRO A 158 1.88 1.19 6.31
CA PRO A 158 1.48 1.93 5.11
C PRO A 158 0.08 1.54 4.61
N PHE A 159 -0.26 0.26 4.66
CA PHE A 159 -1.58 -0.25 4.25
C PHE A 159 -2.71 0.14 5.21
N ALA A 160 -2.39 0.53 6.45
CA ALA A 160 -3.34 1.03 7.43
C ALA A 160 -3.54 2.55 7.36
N SER A 161 -2.81 3.26 6.49
CA SER A 161 -2.72 4.72 6.50
C SER A 161 -2.79 5.36 5.12
N ASP A 162 -3.64 4.79 4.25
CA ASP A 162 -3.99 5.33 2.93
C ASP A 162 -2.82 5.41 1.91
N PHE A 163 -1.73 4.68 2.13
CA PHE A 163 -0.66 4.54 1.13
C PHE A 163 -1.00 3.54 0.02
N SER A 164 -2.09 2.78 0.13
CA SER A 164 -2.52 1.84 -0.89
C SER A 164 -4.04 1.83 -1.02
N VAL A 165 -4.53 1.46 -2.21
CA VAL A 165 -5.96 1.19 -2.41
C VAL A 165 -6.40 -0.11 -1.75
N CYS A 166 -5.45 -0.92 -1.26
CA CYS A 166 -5.74 -2.16 -0.55
C CYS A 166 -6.31 -1.86 0.83
N GLU A 167 -7.38 -2.57 1.19
CA GLU A 167 -7.95 -2.55 2.53
C GLU A 167 -7.24 -3.60 3.40
N LEU A 168 -6.67 -3.16 4.52
CA LEU A 168 -6.10 -4.06 5.52
C LEU A 168 -7.21 -4.78 6.30
N LEU A 169 -7.30 -6.11 6.12
CA LEU A 169 -8.34 -6.92 6.75
C LEU A 169 -7.91 -7.46 8.12
N ARG A 170 -6.66 -7.93 8.21
CA ARG A 170 -6.14 -8.58 9.41
C ARG A 170 -4.62 -8.55 9.39
N VAL A 171 -4.03 -8.46 10.57
CA VAL A 171 -2.59 -8.65 10.81
C VAL A 171 -2.43 -9.65 11.95
N ASP A 172 -1.54 -10.62 11.78
CA ASP A 172 -1.19 -11.62 12.78
C ASP A 172 0.29 -11.97 12.62
N GLN A 173 1.14 -11.48 13.53
CA GLN A 173 2.60 -11.58 13.43
C GLN A 173 3.12 -11.11 12.06
N ASP A 174 3.76 -11.99 11.29
CA ASP A 174 4.33 -11.70 9.97
C ASP A 174 3.34 -11.89 8.82
N VAL A 175 2.09 -12.23 9.13
CA VAL A 175 1.01 -12.47 8.17
C VAL A 175 0.04 -11.29 8.15
N MET A 176 -0.25 -10.77 6.96
CA MET A 176 -1.31 -9.78 6.75
C MET A 176 -2.25 -10.20 5.63
N PHE A 177 -3.51 -9.83 5.79
CA PHE A 177 -4.55 -10.00 4.79
C PHE A 177 -4.91 -8.65 4.18
N LEU A 178 -4.73 -8.54 2.87
CA LEU A 178 -5.07 -7.34 2.10
C LEU A 178 -6.18 -7.66 1.11
N TYR A 179 -7.19 -6.79 1.01
CA TYR A 179 -8.19 -6.85 -0.04
C TYR A 179 -7.94 -5.75 -1.07
N HIS A 180 -7.80 -6.13 -2.33
CA HIS A 180 -7.70 -5.16 -3.41
C HIS A 180 -9.07 -4.98 -4.10
N PRO A 181 -9.73 -3.82 -3.95
CA PRO A 181 -11.11 -3.62 -4.40
C PRO A 181 -11.26 -3.62 -5.92
N THR A 182 -10.27 -3.11 -6.67
CA THR A 182 -10.36 -3.05 -8.14
C THR A 182 -10.30 -4.43 -8.81
N VAL A 183 -9.49 -5.35 -8.30
CA VAL A 183 -9.38 -6.73 -8.83
C VAL A 183 -10.27 -7.73 -8.09
N ASN A 184 -10.86 -7.33 -6.96
CA ASN A 184 -11.67 -8.17 -6.08
C ASN A 184 -10.91 -9.43 -5.62
N VAL A 185 -9.71 -9.24 -5.08
CA VAL A 185 -8.85 -10.33 -4.60
C VAL A 185 -8.45 -10.07 -3.16
N VAL A 186 -8.65 -11.07 -2.30
CA VAL A 186 -8.01 -11.10 -0.98
C VAL A 186 -6.68 -11.83 -1.11
N TYR A 187 -5.62 -11.20 -0.62
CA TYR A 187 -4.27 -11.72 -0.55
C TYR A 187 -3.95 -12.07 0.89
N GLU A 188 -3.41 -13.25 1.10
CA GLU A 188 -2.65 -13.55 2.32
C GLU A 188 -1.17 -13.36 2.00
N ILE A 189 -0.53 -12.49 2.75
CA ILE A 189 0.86 -12.10 2.56
C ILE A 189 1.61 -12.45 3.83
N GLU A 190 2.69 -13.19 3.71
CA GLU A 190 3.60 -13.50 4.81
C GLU A 190 4.99 -13.01 4.40
N ASN A 191 5.64 -12.21 5.25
CA ASN A 191 6.96 -11.64 4.96
C ASN A 191 7.01 -10.97 3.58
N PHE A 192 6.00 -10.15 3.24
CA PHE A 192 5.88 -9.47 1.94
C PHE A 192 5.92 -10.43 0.74
N ASN A 193 5.48 -11.68 0.92
CA ASN A 193 5.30 -12.64 -0.15
C ASN A 193 3.86 -13.14 -0.16
N ILE A 194 3.21 -13.11 -1.32
CA ILE A 194 1.84 -13.62 -1.46
C ILE A 194 1.84 -15.15 -1.32
N LYS A 195 1.21 -15.67 -0.26
CA LYS A 195 1.06 -17.12 -0.01
C LYS A 195 -0.19 -17.67 -0.63
N ARG A 196 -1.34 -17.05 -0.32
CA ARG A 196 -2.64 -17.45 -0.85
C ARG A 196 -3.35 -16.27 -1.49
N ARG A 197 -4.18 -16.59 -2.47
CA ARG A 197 -4.98 -15.63 -3.25
C ARG A 197 -6.40 -16.13 -3.36
N PHE A 198 -7.36 -15.27 -3.01
CA PHE A 198 -8.77 -15.59 -3.03
C PHE A 198 -9.51 -14.61 -3.94
N PRO A 199 -9.53 -14.87 -5.26
CA PRO A 199 -10.24 -14.01 -6.20
C PRO A 199 -11.75 -14.23 -6.11
N PHE A 200 -12.49 -13.12 -6.04
CA PHE A 200 -13.93 -13.09 -5.94
C PHE A 200 -14.56 -12.48 -7.20
N ALA A 201 -15.61 -13.12 -7.71
CA ALA A 201 -16.40 -12.57 -8.80
C ALA A 201 -17.60 -11.83 -8.23
N LEU A 202 -17.35 -10.57 -7.84
CA LEU A 202 -18.33 -9.75 -7.16
C LEU A 202 -19.33 -9.14 -8.13
N LYS A 203 -20.61 -9.23 -7.79
CA LYS A 203 -21.65 -8.32 -8.32
C LYS A 203 -21.79 -7.07 -7.44
N GLN A 204 -21.52 -7.24 -6.15
CA GLN A 204 -21.49 -6.20 -5.12
C GLN A 204 -20.35 -6.54 -4.17
N ALA A 205 -19.57 -5.54 -3.76
CA ALA A 205 -18.49 -5.75 -2.80
C ALA A 205 -19.06 -6.12 -1.42
N PRO A 206 -18.55 -7.18 -0.75
CA PRO A 206 -18.88 -7.44 0.64
C PRO A 206 -18.47 -6.25 1.52
N SER A 207 -19.11 -6.10 2.67
CA SER A 207 -18.66 -5.13 3.66
C SER A 207 -17.27 -5.47 4.17
N LEU A 208 -16.53 -4.47 4.63
CA LEU A 208 -15.22 -4.66 5.27
C LEU A 208 -15.30 -5.70 6.40
N ALA A 209 -16.32 -5.61 7.26
CA ALA A 209 -16.54 -6.58 8.34
C ALA A 209 -16.68 -8.03 7.82
N ALA A 210 -17.38 -8.24 6.69
CA ALA A 210 -17.50 -9.58 6.11
C ALA A 210 -16.16 -10.10 5.55
N LEU A 211 -15.33 -9.22 4.99
CA LEU A 211 -13.98 -9.56 4.52
C LEU A 211 -13.02 -9.87 5.68
N GLN A 212 -13.10 -9.12 6.77
CA GLN A 212 -12.36 -9.39 8.01
C GLN A 212 -12.75 -10.75 8.61
N ASP A 213 -14.04 -11.08 8.56
CA ASP A 213 -14.56 -12.39 8.96
C ASP A 213 -13.95 -13.50 8.09
N PHE A 214 -13.93 -13.32 6.77
CA PHE A 214 -13.29 -14.26 5.85
C PHE A 214 -11.80 -14.45 6.15
N ALA A 215 -11.04 -13.37 6.35
CA ALA A 215 -9.62 -13.44 6.70
C ALA A 215 -9.40 -14.24 8.00
N SER A 216 -10.27 -14.06 9.00
CA SER A 216 -10.22 -14.82 10.25
C SER A 216 -10.53 -16.31 10.03
N LEU A 217 -11.52 -16.65 9.19
CA LEU A 217 -11.82 -18.04 8.85
C LEU A 217 -10.66 -18.74 8.15
N VAL A 218 -9.95 -18.03 7.25
CA VAL A 218 -8.75 -18.53 6.57
C VAL A 218 -7.59 -18.72 7.55
N THR A 219 -7.39 -17.78 8.47
CA THR A 219 -6.31 -17.85 9.48
C THR A 219 -6.45 -19.09 10.38
N TYR A 220 -7.68 -19.43 10.77
CA TYR A 220 -7.94 -20.58 11.64
C TYR A 220 -8.35 -21.86 10.88
N ASP A 221 -8.08 -21.93 9.57
CA ASP A 221 -8.38 -23.04 8.67
C ASP A 221 -9.81 -23.62 8.84
N LYS A 222 -10.80 -22.75 9.01
CA LYS A 222 -12.21 -23.13 9.23
C LYS A 222 -12.90 -23.47 7.90
N LEU A 223 -12.47 -24.56 7.27
CA LEU A 223 -12.87 -24.93 5.91
C LEU A 223 -14.38 -24.92 5.64
N ASP A 224 -15.19 -25.53 6.51
CA ASP A 224 -16.64 -25.60 6.29
C ASP A 224 -17.32 -24.23 6.44
N ALA A 225 -16.81 -23.40 7.36
CA ALA A 225 -17.26 -22.02 7.50
C ALA A 225 -16.87 -21.17 6.28
N ILE A 226 -15.66 -21.38 5.72
CA ILE A 226 -15.24 -20.73 4.47
C ILE A 226 -16.17 -21.13 3.31
N LYS A 227 -16.49 -22.42 3.18
CA LYS A 227 -17.43 -22.90 2.14
C LYS A 227 -18.80 -22.23 2.30
N ALA A 228 -19.32 -22.15 3.52
CA ALA A 228 -20.59 -21.48 3.81
C ALA A 228 -20.54 -19.99 3.45
N TRP A 229 -19.49 -19.29 3.89
CA TRP A 229 -19.26 -17.86 3.62
C TRP A 229 -19.23 -17.56 2.11
N LEU A 230 -18.50 -18.36 1.33
CA LEU A 230 -18.43 -18.18 -0.13
C LEU A 230 -19.80 -18.31 -0.81
N THR A 231 -20.68 -19.15 -0.26
CA THR A 231 -22.04 -19.34 -0.80
C THR A 231 -23.02 -18.27 -0.35
N SER A 232 -22.85 -17.68 0.85
CA SER A 232 -23.77 -16.67 1.39
C SER A 232 -23.46 -15.26 0.90
N GLN A 233 -22.19 -14.93 0.64
CA GLN A 233 -21.75 -13.56 0.34
C GLN A 233 -21.81 -13.18 -1.15
N ASN A 234 -22.39 -14.01 -2.02
CA ASN A 234 -22.50 -13.76 -3.47
C ASN A 234 -21.17 -13.44 -4.17
N VAL A 235 -20.05 -13.96 -3.66
CA VAL A 235 -18.68 -13.69 -4.17
C VAL A 235 -18.25 -14.63 -5.31
N LEU A 236 -19.15 -15.50 -5.75
CA LEU A 236 -18.89 -16.54 -6.74
C LEU A 236 -19.61 -16.24 -8.06
N SER A 237 -18.92 -16.49 -9.18
CA SER A 237 -19.55 -16.47 -10.50
C SER A 237 -20.65 -17.54 -10.60
N LEU A 238 -21.63 -17.37 -11.50
CA LEU A 238 -22.70 -18.36 -11.71
C LEU A 238 -22.18 -19.78 -11.98
N LYS A 239 -21.05 -19.89 -12.69
CA LYS A 239 -20.38 -21.18 -12.97
C LYS A 239 -19.78 -21.78 -11.69
N ALA A 240 -19.17 -20.97 -10.84
CA ALA A 240 -18.63 -21.40 -9.55
C ALA A 240 -19.74 -21.77 -8.57
N GLN A 241 -20.82 -20.99 -8.48
CA GLN A 241 -22.00 -21.31 -7.67
C GLN A 241 -22.61 -22.65 -8.05
N LYS A 242 -22.81 -22.94 -9.35
CA LYS A 242 -23.28 -24.26 -9.79
C LYS A 242 -22.28 -25.38 -9.46
N ALA A 243 -20.99 -25.07 -9.36
CA ALA A 243 -19.97 -26.05 -9.01
C ALA A 243 -19.94 -26.37 -7.51
N THR A 244 -20.39 -25.48 -6.63
CA THR A 244 -20.46 -25.75 -5.17
C THR A 244 -21.50 -26.81 -4.83
N LEU A 245 -22.56 -26.95 -5.64
CA LEU A 245 -23.58 -27.99 -5.51
C LEU A 245 -23.07 -29.39 -5.86
N LYS A 246 -21.92 -29.52 -6.53
CA LYS A 246 -21.38 -30.81 -6.98
C LYS A 246 -20.62 -31.51 -5.85
N LYS A 247 -20.63 -32.85 -5.84
CA LYS A 247 -19.82 -33.69 -4.93
C LYS A 247 -18.33 -33.28 -4.90
N ALA A 248 -17.80 -32.77 -6.01
CA ALA A 248 -16.40 -32.34 -6.11
C ALA A 248 -16.04 -31.14 -5.21
N PHE A 249 -16.98 -30.23 -4.90
CA PHE A 249 -16.74 -29.12 -3.96
C PHE A 249 -16.80 -29.59 -2.51
N LYS A 250 -17.68 -30.56 -2.21
CA LYS A 250 -17.74 -31.21 -0.89
C LYS A 250 -16.44 -31.94 -0.53
N LYS A 251 -15.69 -32.40 -1.54
CA LYS A 251 -14.40 -33.08 -1.42
C LYS A 251 -13.19 -32.14 -1.33
N ILE A 252 -13.39 -30.83 -1.23
CA ILE A 252 -12.28 -29.92 -0.88
C ILE A 252 -11.95 -30.15 0.58
N GLU A 253 -10.67 -30.35 0.87
CA GLU A 253 -10.14 -30.78 2.18
C GLU A 253 -9.21 -29.73 2.81
N GLU A 254 -8.80 -28.72 2.02
CA GLU A 254 -7.82 -27.69 2.41
C GLU A 254 -8.31 -26.30 1.98
N VAL A 255 -7.77 -25.24 2.58
CA VAL A 255 -8.03 -23.83 2.22
C VAL A 255 -7.18 -23.41 1.02
#